data_AF-A0AA35W3I2-F1
#
_entry.id   AF-A0AA35W3I2-F1
#
_cell.length_a   1.000
_cell.length_b   1.000
_cell.length_c   1.000
_cell.angle_alpha   90.00
_cell.angle_beta   90.00
_cell.angle_gamma   90.00
#
_symmetry.space_group_name_H-M   'P 1'
#
loop_
_entity.id
_entity.type
_entity.pdbx_description
1 polymer ?
#
loop_
_entity_poly.entity_id
_entity_poly.type
_entity_poly.pdbx_seq_one_letter_code
_entity_poly.pdbx_strand_id
1 'polypeptide(L)'
;CPVYRHLQDHEAPFVSLKTVNSNGSFRITVRMSFWGPEMVSGVLADEAATNLLYIETIDHITKGEWEVGKEVKEKLAELGAKSLKKEYMETASTIPQFAYQQMEGLTFDHPSEDLHGFARIGRREIVTYTTEGEGEWGGAQGHGVRCRSYQLTRIRCWKVGYWESGEKWLAFHYHHGDTEEDFVWVRLVGKATIFLTLCIQSAVNELIRIKRKQSVRLPSDGSQRRKTALPIVKFHVSSQNTGSRRESEASQGSEVTDGPEEMSSGDLGKGGAGAERSAVCGMDLDTKTATVKFSKTSEENSFADGTEDDI
;
A
#
# COMPACT_ATOMS: atom_id res chain seq x y z
N CYS A 1 -7.34 6.72 6.58
CA CYS A 1 -8.62 6.60 5.81
C CYS A 1 -8.77 5.16 5.32
N PRO A 2 -9.92 4.49 5.52
CA PRO A 2 -10.09 3.08 5.16
C PRO A 2 -10.04 2.88 3.64
N VAL A 3 -9.27 1.87 3.20
CA VAL A 3 -9.18 1.47 1.78
C VAL A 3 -10.20 0.37 1.52
N TYR A 4 -11.11 0.60 0.57
CA TYR A 4 -12.19 -0.36 0.32
C TYR A 4 -11.78 -1.50 -0.63
N ARG A 5 -10.98 -1.19 -1.66
CA ARG A 5 -10.43 -2.15 -2.64
C ARG A 5 -9.38 -1.50 -3.55
N HIS A 6 -8.53 -2.31 -4.18
CA HIS A 6 -7.78 -1.90 -5.37
C HIS A 6 -8.65 -1.99 -6.63
N LEU A 7 -8.51 -1.01 -7.54
CA LEU A 7 -9.02 -1.10 -8.91
C LEU A 7 -8.19 -2.12 -9.70
N GLN A 8 -8.84 -2.95 -10.50
CA GLN A 8 -8.19 -3.96 -11.35
C GLN A 8 -7.97 -3.46 -12.78
N ASP A 9 -7.02 -4.06 -13.52
CA ASP A 9 -6.64 -3.70 -14.90
C ASP A 9 -7.80 -3.71 -15.94
N HIS A 10 -8.91 -4.37 -15.61
CA HIS A 10 -10.10 -4.48 -16.45
C HIS A 10 -11.21 -3.46 -16.09
N GLU A 11 -11.02 -2.66 -15.05
CA GLU A 11 -11.99 -1.65 -14.61
C GLU A 11 -11.75 -0.29 -15.27
N ALA A 12 -12.83 0.44 -15.52
CA ALA A 12 -12.76 1.85 -15.89
C ALA A 12 -12.89 2.71 -14.61
N PRO A 13 -11.82 3.41 -14.14
CA PRO A 13 -11.81 4.06 -12.83
C PRO A 13 -12.96 5.05 -12.61
N PHE A 14 -13.29 5.85 -13.63
CA PHE A 14 -14.41 6.79 -13.60
C PHE A 14 -15.77 6.09 -13.41
N VAL A 15 -16.00 4.98 -14.12
CA VAL A 15 -17.25 4.21 -14.01
C VAL A 15 -17.35 3.56 -12.63
N SER A 16 -16.28 2.90 -12.19
CA SER A 16 -16.22 2.27 -10.87
C SER A 16 -16.48 3.27 -9.73
N LEU A 17 -15.93 4.50 -9.84
CA LEU A 17 -16.18 5.58 -8.88
C LEU A 17 -17.62 6.10 -8.94
N LYS A 18 -18.16 6.37 -10.14
CA LYS A 18 -19.53 6.89 -10.31
C LYS A 18 -20.59 5.90 -9.80
N THR A 19 -20.41 4.60 -10.07
CA THR A 19 -21.31 3.55 -9.60
C THR A 19 -21.30 3.45 -8.08
N VAL A 20 -20.13 3.43 -7.44
CA VAL A 20 -20.06 3.30 -5.97
C VAL A 20 -20.52 4.58 -5.26
N ASN A 21 -20.30 5.77 -5.85
CA ASN A 21 -20.78 7.05 -5.33
C ASN A 21 -22.29 7.28 -5.52
N SER A 22 -23.02 6.36 -6.16
CA SER A 22 -24.49 6.42 -6.17
C SER A 22 -25.08 6.18 -4.77
N ASN A 23 -24.36 5.45 -3.90
CA ASN A 23 -24.78 5.07 -2.54
C ASN A 23 -23.75 5.47 -1.46
N GLY A 24 -22.89 6.48 -1.71
CA GLY A 24 -21.87 6.90 -0.75
C GLY A 24 -20.89 7.95 -1.28
N SER A 25 -19.87 8.26 -0.49
CA SER A 25 -18.82 9.21 -0.85
C SER A 25 -17.45 8.55 -0.82
N PHE A 26 -16.99 8.10 -1.99
CA PHE A 26 -15.68 7.50 -2.20
C PHE A 26 -14.82 8.39 -3.10
N ARG A 27 -13.50 8.19 -3.03
CA ARG A 27 -12.49 8.85 -3.87
C ARG A 27 -11.46 7.83 -4.33
N ILE A 28 -10.86 8.07 -5.50
CA ILE A 28 -9.69 7.30 -5.94
C ILE A 28 -8.44 7.89 -5.30
N THR A 29 -7.54 7.02 -4.84
CA THR A 29 -6.23 7.40 -4.29
C THR A 29 -5.15 6.54 -4.92
N VAL A 30 -4.04 7.14 -5.33
CA VAL A 30 -2.79 6.41 -5.57
C VAL A 30 -2.22 6.06 -4.19
N ARG A 31 -1.73 4.83 -4.03
CA ARG A 31 -1.10 4.33 -2.81
C ARG A 31 0.07 3.42 -3.16
N MET A 32 1.00 3.26 -2.23
CA MET A 32 2.00 2.21 -2.18
C MET A 32 1.36 0.83 -2.45
N SER A 33 2.04 0.00 -3.25
CA SER A 33 1.52 -1.30 -3.70
C SER A 33 2.57 -2.42 -3.67
N PHE A 34 3.56 -2.29 -2.78
CA PHE A 34 4.51 -3.33 -2.42
C PHE A 34 4.30 -3.77 -0.96
N TRP A 35 4.79 -4.96 -0.61
CA TRP A 35 4.45 -5.63 0.65
C TRP A 35 5.61 -5.79 1.61
N GLY A 36 6.85 -5.60 1.18
CA GLY A 36 8.03 -5.74 2.04
C GLY A 36 9.03 -4.58 1.91
N PRO A 37 9.81 -4.28 2.97
CA PRO A 37 10.84 -3.23 2.94
C PRO A 37 11.95 -3.52 1.92
N GLU A 38 12.13 -4.78 1.49
CA GLU A 38 13.07 -5.14 0.42
C GLU A 38 12.80 -4.45 -0.92
N MET A 39 11.59 -3.92 -1.12
CA MET A 39 11.20 -3.21 -2.33
C MET A 39 11.54 -1.70 -2.28
N VAL A 40 11.86 -1.16 -1.10
CA VAL A 40 12.07 0.29 -0.88
C VAL A 40 13.23 0.82 -1.71
N SER A 41 14.37 0.14 -1.74
CA SER A 41 15.55 0.58 -2.51
C SER A 41 15.25 0.74 -4.01
N GLY A 42 14.47 -0.17 -4.59
CA GLY A 42 14.01 -0.09 -5.98
C GLY A 42 13.03 1.05 -6.24
N VAL A 43 12.22 1.42 -5.24
CA VAL A 43 11.31 2.58 -5.31
C VAL A 43 12.06 3.90 -5.14
N LEU A 44 13.09 3.94 -4.28
CA LEU A 44 13.95 5.12 -4.05
C LEU A 44 14.92 5.42 -5.21
N ALA A 45 14.98 4.55 -6.22
CA ALA A 45 15.65 4.84 -7.48
C ALA A 45 14.87 5.86 -8.34
N ASP A 46 13.54 5.92 -8.22
CA ASP A 46 12.68 6.85 -8.96
C ASP A 46 12.24 8.03 -8.06
N GLU A 47 12.42 9.26 -8.55
CA GLU A 47 12.14 10.46 -7.75
C GLU A 47 10.64 10.69 -7.53
N ALA A 48 9.81 10.42 -8.54
CA ALA A 48 8.35 10.58 -8.43
C ALA A 48 7.76 9.57 -7.44
N ALA A 49 8.20 8.31 -7.50
CA ALA A 49 7.81 7.27 -6.58
C ALA A 49 8.33 7.55 -5.15
N THR A 50 9.56 8.05 -5.01
CA THR A 50 10.10 8.56 -3.73
C THR A 50 9.20 9.65 -3.14
N ASN A 51 8.80 10.63 -3.95
CA ASN A 51 7.96 11.74 -3.50
C ASN A 51 6.56 11.27 -3.07
N LEU A 52 5.92 10.37 -3.82
CA LEU A 52 4.62 9.80 -3.47
C LEU A 52 4.69 8.99 -2.17
N LEU A 53 5.70 8.13 -2.04
CA LEU A 53 5.91 7.30 -0.84
C LEU A 53 6.22 8.15 0.40
N TYR A 54 6.99 9.23 0.25
CA TYR A 54 7.29 10.20 1.30
C TYR A 54 6.02 10.91 1.82
N ILE A 55 5.15 11.36 0.91
CA ILE A 55 3.87 12.00 1.26
C ILE A 55 2.95 11.02 2.00
N GLU A 56 2.80 9.78 1.50
CA GLU A 56 1.99 8.74 2.15
C GLU A 56 2.54 8.34 3.54
N THR A 57 3.86 8.28 3.69
CA THR A 57 4.53 7.98 4.96
C THR A 57 4.30 9.08 6.00
N ILE A 58 4.40 10.36 5.62
CA ILE A 58 4.07 11.48 6.51
C ILE A 58 2.59 11.41 6.92
N ASP A 59 1.68 11.13 6.00
CA ASP A 59 0.25 11.02 6.28
C ASP A 59 -0.05 9.95 7.34
N HIS A 60 0.56 8.77 7.24
CA HIS A 60 0.46 7.70 8.24
C HIS A 60 0.99 8.12 9.62
N ILE A 61 2.19 8.70 9.69
CA ILE A 61 2.84 9.09 10.95
C ILE A 61 2.08 10.24 11.61
N THR A 62 1.66 11.25 10.85
CA THR A 62 0.92 12.42 11.35
C THR A 62 -0.47 12.06 11.87
N LYS A 63 -1.12 11.05 11.29
CA LYS A 63 -2.41 10.52 11.79
C LYS A 63 -2.28 9.60 12.99
N GLY A 64 -1.06 9.23 13.40
CA GLY A 64 -0.83 8.21 14.43
C GLY A 64 -1.24 6.81 13.99
N GLU A 65 -1.37 6.55 12.68
CA GLU A 65 -1.66 5.19 12.17
C GLU A 65 -0.45 4.25 12.41
N TRP A 66 0.76 4.80 12.57
CA TRP A 66 1.99 4.08 12.94
C TRP A 66 2.57 4.58 14.27
N GLU A 67 2.93 3.66 15.16
CA GLU A 67 3.59 3.99 16.43
C GLU A 67 5.10 4.13 16.17
N VAL A 68 5.59 5.37 16.21
CA VAL A 68 7.00 5.68 15.95
C VAL A 68 7.73 5.93 17.26
N GLY A 69 8.71 5.08 17.58
CA GLY A 69 9.56 5.24 18.76
C GLY A 69 10.28 6.60 18.77
N LYS A 70 10.53 7.14 19.97
CA LYS A 70 11.04 8.51 20.17
C LYS A 70 12.27 8.84 19.32
N GLU A 71 13.29 7.99 19.36
CA GLU A 71 14.54 8.15 18.60
C GLU A 71 14.30 8.22 17.08
N VAL A 72 13.49 7.29 16.55
CA VAL A 72 13.12 7.26 15.12
C VAL A 72 12.34 8.52 14.76
N LYS A 73 11.42 8.97 15.62
CA LYS A 73 10.61 10.18 15.41
C LYS A 73 11.47 11.45 15.38
N GLU A 74 12.42 11.57 16.30
CA GLU A 74 13.42 12.65 16.32
C GLU A 74 14.28 12.61 15.05
N LYS A 75 14.74 11.43 14.63
CA LYS A 75 15.54 11.29 13.42
C LYS A 75 14.79 11.66 12.14
N LEU A 76 13.53 11.23 12.01
CA LEU A 76 12.67 11.61 10.89
C LEU A 76 12.40 13.12 10.85
N ALA A 77 12.28 13.78 12.02
CA ALA A 77 12.14 15.23 12.08
C ALA A 77 13.39 15.96 11.55
N GLU A 78 14.60 15.52 11.93
CA GLU A 78 15.86 16.07 11.38
C GLU A 78 15.95 15.92 9.86
N LEU A 79 15.63 14.73 9.34
CA LEU A 79 15.73 14.40 7.93
C LEU A 79 14.68 15.16 7.11
N GLY A 80 13.46 15.29 7.64
CA GLY A 80 12.41 16.11 7.05
C GLY A 80 12.79 17.60 6.97
N ALA A 81 13.33 18.17 8.05
CA ALA A 81 13.81 19.56 8.07
C ALA A 81 14.94 19.83 7.06
N LYS A 82 15.79 18.81 6.80
CA LYS A 82 16.87 18.87 5.80
C LYS A 82 16.42 18.49 4.38
N SER A 83 15.15 18.15 4.18
CA SER A 83 14.60 17.62 2.91
C SER A 83 15.30 16.35 2.37
N LEU A 84 15.92 15.57 3.26
CA LEU A 84 16.64 14.32 2.94
C LEU A 84 15.67 13.14 2.80
N LYS A 85 14.91 13.15 1.69
CA LYS A 85 13.79 12.22 1.47
C LYS A 85 14.19 10.76 1.37
N LYS A 86 15.36 10.43 0.81
CA LYS A 86 15.77 9.02 0.64
C LYS A 86 16.14 8.42 1.98
N GLU A 87 16.98 9.12 2.74
CA GLU A 87 17.40 8.77 4.09
C GLU A 87 16.21 8.75 5.06
N TYR A 88 15.25 9.67 4.91
CA TYR A 88 13.98 9.66 5.63
C TYR A 88 13.23 8.36 5.34
N MET A 89 13.12 7.96 4.07
CA MET A 89 12.39 6.74 3.69
C MET A 89 13.09 5.45 4.10
N GLU A 90 14.42 5.40 4.03
CA GLU A 90 15.22 4.31 4.59
C GLU A 90 14.99 4.18 6.10
N THR A 91 15.03 5.31 6.83
CA THR A 91 14.74 5.35 8.28
C THR A 91 13.31 4.89 8.56
N ALA A 92 12.32 5.41 7.84
CA ALA A 92 10.91 5.06 8.02
C ALA A 92 10.61 3.60 7.69
N SER A 93 11.36 2.98 6.77
CA SER A 93 11.20 1.56 6.43
C SER A 93 11.44 0.61 7.61
N THR A 94 12.18 1.07 8.63
CA THR A 94 12.45 0.31 9.86
C THR A 94 11.26 0.23 10.82
N ILE A 95 10.29 1.17 10.72
CA ILE A 95 9.10 1.24 11.57
C ILE A 95 8.31 -0.08 11.44
N PRO A 96 7.89 -0.75 12.54
CA PRO A 96 7.24 -2.06 12.47
C PRO A 96 6.01 -2.11 11.55
N GLN A 97 5.20 -1.06 11.53
CA GLN A 97 3.97 -0.93 10.73
C GLN A 97 4.22 -0.60 9.26
N PHE A 98 5.46 -0.28 8.86
CA PHE A 98 5.78 0.06 7.47
C PHE A 98 5.56 -1.13 6.52
N ALA A 99 4.91 -0.85 5.39
CA ALA A 99 4.47 -1.83 4.37
C ALA A 99 3.37 -2.81 4.82
N TYR A 100 2.57 -2.48 5.85
CA TYR A 100 1.30 -3.17 6.12
C TYR A 100 0.08 -2.38 5.62
N GLN A 101 -0.88 -3.09 5.01
CA GLN A 101 -2.23 -2.61 4.77
C GLN A 101 -3.17 -3.14 5.87
N GLN A 102 -3.91 -2.25 6.53
CA GLN A 102 -4.91 -2.59 7.55
C GLN A 102 -6.31 -2.82 6.94
N MET A 103 -7.07 -3.75 7.52
CA MET A 103 -8.48 -4.07 7.23
C MET A 103 -9.25 -4.21 8.55
N GLU A 104 -10.19 -3.29 8.79
CA GLU A 104 -11.03 -3.25 9.99
C GLU A 104 -12.40 -3.91 9.78
N GLY A 105 -13.12 -4.14 10.88
CA GLY A 105 -14.48 -4.71 10.84
C GLY A 105 -14.46 -6.16 10.37
N LEU A 106 -13.56 -6.96 10.95
CA LEU A 106 -13.43 -8.38 10.70
C LEU A 106 -13.80 -9.20 11.94
N THR A 107 -14.53 -10.29 11.71
CA THR A 107 -14.80 -11.33 12.72
C THR A 107 -14.01 -12.59 12.36
N PHE A 108 -13.49 -13.32 13.34
CA PHE A 108 -12.55 -14.43 13.18
C PHE A 108 -13.09 -15.69 13.88
N ASP A 109 -12.92 -16.87 13.26
CA ASP A 109 -13.35 -18.17 13.83
C ASP A 109 -12.23 -18.95 14.55
N HIS A 110 -11.04 -18.35 14.67
CA HIS A 110 -9.86 -18.99 15.25
C HIS A 110 -9.06 -18.02 16.13
N PRO A 111 -8.67 -18.39 17.37
CA PRO A 111 -8.78 -19.72 18.01
C PRO A 111 -10.17 -20.08 18.55
N SER A 112 -11.05 -19.10 18.65
CA SER A 112 -12.42 -19.25 19.14
C SER A 112 -13.37 -18.52 18.20
N GLU A 113 -14.64 -18.90 18.23
CA GLU A 113 -15.68 -18.29 17.40
C GLU A 113 -15.93 -16.81 17.79
N ASP A 114 -16.43 -16.06 16.82
CA ASP A 114 -16.92 -14.67 16.94
C ASP A 114 -16.00 -13.66 17.62
N LEU A 115 -14.69 -13.84 17.46
CA LEU A 115 -13.70 -12.83 17.85
C LEU A 115 -13.76 -11.63 16.91
N HIS A 116 -13.79 -10.41 17.45
CA HIS A 116 -13.90 -9.18 16.66
C HIS A 116 -12.56 -8.42 16.61
N GLY A 117 -12.29 -7.73 15.51
CA GLY A 117 -11.14 -6.84 15.39
C GLY A 117 -10.73 -6.49 13.96
N PHE A 118 -9.42 -6.54 13.70
CA PHE A 118 -8.83 -6.13 12.43
C PHE A 118 -7.65 -7.02 12.01
N ALA A 119 -7.34 -7.01 10.72
CA ALA A 119 -6.17 -7.67 10.16
C ALA A 119 -5.21 -6.64 9.53
N ARG A 120 -3.92 -6.96 9.51
CA ARG A 120 -2.89 -6.27 8.74
C ARG A 120 -2.22 -7.29 7.82
N ILE A 121 -1.93 -6.92 6.58
CA ILE A 121 -1.15 -7.76 5.66
C ILE A 121 0.03 -6.97 5.11
N GLY A 122 1.21 -7.58 5.18
CA GLY A 122 2.50 -6.95 4.91
C GLY A 122 3.62 -7.88 5.38
N ARG A 123 4.87 -7.58 5.00
CA ARG A 123 6.08 -8.29 5.42
C ARG A 123 6.01 -9.82 5.35
N ARG A 124 5.32 -10.32 4.31
CA ARG A 124 5.10 -11.76 4.01
C ARG A 124 4.20 -12.50 5.01
N GLU A 125 3.38 -11.77 5.77
CA GLU A 125 2.44 -12.33 6.75
C GLU A 125 1.08 -11.61 6.75
N ILE A 126 0.09 -12.24 7.40
CA ILE A 126 -1.16 -11.62 7.84
C ILE A 126 -1.13 -11.61 9.36
N VAL A 127 -1.31 -10.45 9.98
CA VAL A 127 -1.37 -10.28 11.43
C VAL A 127 -2.79 -9.92 11.84
N THR A 128 -3.42 -10.73 12.69
CA THR A 128 -4.78 -10.50 13.18
C THR A 128 -4.75 -10.03 14.62
N TYR A 129 -5.51 -8.97 14.90
CA TYR A 129 -5.66 -8.37 16.22
C TYR A 129 -7.13 -8.53 16.64
N THR A 130 -7.35 -9.25 17.73
CA THR A 130 -8.69 -9.63 18.20
C THR A 130 -8.90 -9.28 19.67
N THR A 131 -10.07 -8.76 20.01
CA THR A 131 -10.58 -8.72 21.38
C THR A 131 -11.47 -9.93 21.66
N GLU A 132 -11.43 -10.44 22.89
CA GLU A 132 -12.45 -11.39 23.36
C GLU A 132 -13.67 -10.60 23.86
N GLY A 133 -14.88 -10.98 23.44
CA GLY A 133 -16.14 -10.36 23.86
C GLY A 133 -16.67 -9.24 22.94
N GLU A 134 -17.96 -8.94 23.09
CA GLU A 134 -18.67 -7.83 22.42
C GLU A 134 -18.29 -6.48 23.06
N GLY A 135 -17.09 -5.98 22.77
CA GLY A 135 -16.59 -4.71 23.29
C GLY A 135 -16.05 -3.80 22.18
N GLU A 136 -16.29 -2.49 22.29
CA GLU A 136 -15.67 -1.51 21.39
C GLU A 136 -14.15 -1.48 21.56
N TRP A 137 -13.45 -1.30 20.43
CA TRP A 137 -11.99 -1.24 20.39
C TRP A 137 -11.49 0.01 21.13
N GLY A 138 -10.98 -0.18 22.35
CA GLY A 138 -10.48 0.89 23.23
C GLY A 138 -11.25 1.12 24.54
N GLY A 139 -12.25 0.30 24.86
CA GLY A 139 -13.23 0.59 25.93
C GLY A 139 -13.46 -0.46 27.03
N ALA A 140 -12.43 -1.15 27.57
CA ALA A 140 -12.55 -1.85 28.86
C ALA A 140 -11.19 -2.19 29.49
N GLN A 141 -10.99 -1.85 30.77
CA GLN A 141 -9.88 -2.39 31.57
C GLN A 141 -10.11 -3.89 31.83
N GLY A 142 -9.40 -4.77 31.12
CA GLY A 142 -9.34 -6.21 31.45
C GLY A 142 -9.24 -7.17 30.27
N HIS A 143 -9.77 -6.82 29.09
CA HIS A 143 -9.68 -7.69 27.90
C HIS A 143 -8.41 -7.40 27.10
N GLY A 144 -7.45 -8.33 27.15
CA GLY A 144 -6.19 -8.22 26.41
C GLY A 144 -6.38 -8.38 24.90
N VAL A 145 -5.79 -7.49 24.11
CA VAL A 145 -5.73 -7.63 22.64
C VAL A 145 -4.82 -8.82 22.30
N ARG A 146 -5.39 -9.85 21.66
CA ARG A 146 -4.61 -11.00 21.17
C ARG A 146 -4.13 -10.73 19.75
N CYS A 147 -2.86 -11.02 19.50
CA CYS A 147 -2.20 -10.88 18.21
C CYS A 147 -1.82 -12.27 17.68
N ARG A 148 -2.00 -12.53 16.37
CA ARG A 148 -1.52 -13.76 15.70
C ARG A 148 -0.95 -13.43 14.33
N SER A 149 0.22 -13.99 14.00
CA SER A 149 0.83 -13.93 12.66
C SER A 149 0.61 -15.23 11.90
N TYR A 150 0.22 -15.10 10.63
CA TYR A 150 0.08 -16.18 9.65
C TYR A 150 1.02 -15.91 8.48
N GLN A 151 2.12 -16.66 8.39
CA GLN A 151 3.09 -16.51 7.31
C GLN A 151 2.48 -16.92 5.96
N LEU A 152 2.58 -16.06 4.94
CA LEU A 152 2.01 -16.34 3.61
C LEU A 152 2.58 -17.59 2.96
N THR A 153 3.81 -17.98 3.31
CA THR A 153 4.47 -19.22 2.86
C THR A 153 3.87 -20.49 3.47
N ARG A 154 3.18 -20.39 4.61
CA ARG A 154 2.46 -21.48 5.29
C ARG A 154 0.99 -21.58 4.88
N ILE A 155 0.48 -20.65 4.05
CA ILE A 155 -0.85 -20.74 3.45
C ILE A 155 -0.80 -21.65 2.22
N ARG A 156 -1.48 -22.80 2.29
CA ARG A 156 -1.53 -23.78 1.18
C ARG A 156 -2.47 -23.35 0.07
N CYS A 157 -3.62 -22.82 0.43
CA CYS A 157 -4.65 -22.30 -0.46
C CYS A 157 -5.61 -21.39 0.31
N TRP A 158 -6.45 -20.65 -0.41
CA TRP A 158 -7.55 -19.89 0.16
C TRP A 158 -8.80 -20.03 -0.71
N LYS A 159 -9.95 -19.78 -0.10
CA LYS A 159 -11.27 -19.76 -0.72
C LYS A 159 -12.03 -18.54 -0.21
N VAL A 160 -12.86 -17.97 -1.07
CA VAL A 160 -13.75 -16.85 -0.73
C VAL A 160 -15.19 -17.25 -1.00
N GLY A 161 -16.12 -16.60 -0.30
CA GLY A 161 -17.53 -16.80 -0.54
C GLY A 161 -18.38 -15.71 0.12
N TYR A 162 -19.67 -15.97 0.10
CA TYR A 162 -20.69 -15.19 0.79
C TYR A 162 -21.68 -16.16 1.46
N TRP A 163 -22.38 -15.70 2.49
CA TRP A 163 -23.56 -16.39 3.02
C TRP A 163 -24.85 -15.83 2.40
N GLU A 164 -25.97 -16.50 2.66
CA GLU A 164 -27.30 -16.02 2.31
C GLU A 164 -27.65 -14.68 2.98
N SER A 165 -27.02 -14.35 4.12
CA SER A 165 -27.08 -13.03 4.77
C SER A 165 -26.46 -11.90 3.93
N GLY A 166 -25.74 -12.22 2.84
CA GLY A 166 -24.97 -11.28 2.02
C GLY A 166 -23.61 -10.90 2.61
N GLU A 167 -23.27 -11.40 3.79
CA GLU A 167 -21.94 -11.27 4.38
C GLU A 167 -20.89 -12.01 3.55
N LYS A 168 -19.65 -11.52 3.57
CA LYS A 168 -18.54 -12.04 2.77
C LYS A 168 -17.47 -12.64 3.66
N TRP A 169 -16.84 -13.70 3.18
CA TRP A 169 -15.80 -14.39 3.93
C TRP A 169 -14.61 -14.81 3.07
N LEU A 170 -13.49 -14.94 3.75
CA LEU A 170 -12.24 -15.51 3.29
C LEU A 170 -11.88 -16.63 4.26
N ALA A 171 -11.51 -17.80 3.77
CA ALA A 171 -10.86 -18.83 4.58
C ALA A 171 -9.56 -19.26 3.91
N PHE A 172 -8.49 -19.42 4.69
CA PHE A 172 -7.21 -19.93 4.22
C PHE A 172 -6.78 -21.19 4.99
N HIS A 173 -6.19 -22.14 4.27
CA HIS A 173 -5.69 -23.39 4.84
C HIS A 173 -4.24 -23.18 5.29
N TYR A 174 -4.04 -23.06 6.59
CA TYR A 174 -2.79 -22.65 7.21
C TYR A 174 -2.07 -23.83 7.86
N HIS A 175 -0.77 -23.97 7.57
CA HIS A 175 0.11 -24.94 8.21
C HIS A 175 0.59 -24.42 9.57
N HIS A 176 0.06 -24.98 10.67
CA HIS A 176 0.32 -24.51 12.03
C HIS A 176 1.55 -25.15 12.67
N GLY A 177 1.73 -26.47 12.50
CA GLY A 177 2.76 -27.24 13.17
C GLY A 177 4.05 -27.42 12.36
N ASP A 178 4.79 -28.47 12.72
CA ASP A 178 6.02 -28.92 12.05
C ASP A 178 5.82 -30.20 11.24
N THR A 179 4.68 -30.91 11.40
CA THR A 179 4.37 -32.13 10.64
C THR A 179 3.54 -31.80 9.40
N GLU A 180 3.62 -32.60 8.33
CA GLU A 180 2.93 -32.31 7.06
C GLU A 180 1.40 -32.36 7.14
N GLU A 181 0.81 -32.82 8.25
CA GLU A 181 -0.64 -32.95 8.42
C GLU A 181 -1.28 -31.82 9.28
N ASP A 182 -0.46 -30.96 9.91
CA ASP A 182 -0.91 -29.90 10.83
C ASP A 182 -1.53 -28.68 10.12
N PHE A 183 -2.62 -28.89 9.38
CA PHE A 183 -3.35 -27.83 8.70
C PHE A 183 -4.68 -27.46 9.39
N VAL A 184 -4.94 -26.17 9.50
CA VAL A 184 -6.21 -25.62 10.01
C VAL A 184 -6.84 -24.68 8.98
N TRP A 185 -8.16 -24.61 8.92
CA TRP A 185 -8.84 -23.51 8.22
C TRP A 185 -8.98 -22.33 9.18
N VAL A 186 -8.43 -21.17 8.79
CA VAL A 186 -8.64 -19.89 9.47
C VAL A 186 -9.59 -19.06 8.62
N ARG A 187 -10.72 -18.62 9.19
CA ARG A 187 -11.73 -17.81 8.50
C ARG A 187 -11.79 -16.40 9.04
N LEU A 188 -12.05 -15.49 8.12
CA LEU A 188 -12.29 -14.09 8.36
C LEU A 188 -13.60 -13.73 7.69
N VAL A 189 -14.42 -12.99 8.42
CA VAL A 189 -15.79 -12.59 8.09
C VAL A 189 -15.82 -11.07 8.01
N GLY A 190 -16.48 -10.50 7.01
CA GLY A 190 -16.71 -9.05 6.94
C GLY A 190 -16.47 -8.45 5.55
N LYS A 191 -16.79 -7.16 5.41
CA LYS A 191 -16.82 -6.45 4.12
C LYS A 191 -15.43 -6.36 3.46
N ALA A 192 -14.36 -6.32 4.26
CA ALA A 192 -12.98 -6.19 3.78
C ALA A 192 -12.31 -7.51 3.34
N THR A 193 -12.96 -8.67 3.51
CA THR A 193 -12.40 -10.01 3.18
C THR A 193 -12.00 -10.15 1.70
N ILE A 194 -12.80 -9.58 0.78
CA ILE A 194 -12.48 -9.56 -0.66
C ILE A 194 -11.24 -8.70 -0.93
N PHE A 195 -11.09 -7.56 -0.24
CA PHE A 195 -9.91 -6.71 -0.38
C PHE A 195 -8.67 -7.42 0.14
N LEU A 196 -8.73 -8.03 1.33
CA LEU A 196 -7.66 -8.86 1.88
C LEU A 196 -7.27 -10.01 0.93
N THR A 197 -8.22 -10.63 0.23
CA THR A 197 -7.93 -11.67 -0.78
C THR A 197 -7.08 -11.12 -1.93
N LEU A 198 -7.39 -9.93 -2.43
CA LEU A 198 -6.59 -9.26 -3.48
C LEU A 198 -5.19 -8.88 -2.96
N CYS A 199 -5.09 -8.47 -1.69
CA CYS A 199 -3.81 -8.20 -1.04
C CYS A 199 -2.96 -9.47 -0.90
N ILE A 200 -3.54 -10.61 -0.48
CA ILE A 200 -2.86 -11.92 -0.42
C ILE A 200 -2.33 -12.30 -1.81
N GLN A 201 -3.17 -12.21 -2.84
CA GLN A 201 -2.77 -12.51 -4.22
C GLN A 201 -1.63 -11.59 -4.68
N SER A 202 -1.66 -10.30 -4.34
CA SER A 202 -0.60 -9.34 -4.67
C SER A 202 0.72 -9.66 -3.94
N ALA A 203 0.67 -9.92 -2.63
CA ALA A 203 1.82 -10.25 -1.80
C ALA A 203 2.48 -11.58 -2.19
N VAL A 204 1.69 -12.62 -2.49
CA VAL A 204 2.21 -13.90 -3.02
C VAL A 204 2.86 -13.71 -4.40
N ASN A 205 2.29 -12.85 -5.26
CA ASN A 205 2.92 -12.52 -6.55
C ASN A 205 4.26 -11.77 -6.39
N GLU A 206 4.37 -10.87 -5.42
CA GLU A 206 5.64 -10.21 -5.08
C GLU A 206 6.67 -11.21 -4.55
N LEU A 207 6.28 -12.08 -3.61
CA LEU A 207 7.13 -13.14 -3.07
C LEU A 207 7.69 -14.06 -4.17
N ILE A 208 6.86 -14.42 -5.17
CA ILE A 208 7.27 -15.24 -6.32
C ILE A 208 8.26 -14.47 -7.22
N ARG A 209 8.08 -13.16 -7.42
CA ARG A 209 9.03 -12.33 -8.20
C ARG A 209 10.38 -12.23 -7.50
N ILE A 210 10.39 -11.94 -6.19
CA ILE A 210 11.61 -11.87 -5.36
C ILE A 210 12.35 -13.21 -5.43
N LYS A 211 11.64 -14.34 -5.23
CA LYS A 211 12.24 -15.69 -5.34
C LYS A 211 12.82 -15.99 -6.74
N ARG A 212 12.30 -15.36 -7.79
CA ARG A 212 12.78 -15.47 -9.18
C ARG A 212 13.81 -14.38 -9.56
N LYS A 213 14.25 -13.53 -8.62
CA LYS A 213 15.11 -12.36 -8.87
C LYS A 213 14.56 -11.42 -9.96
N GLN A 214 13.23 -11.33 -10.09
CA GLN A 214 12.57 -10.44 -11.05
C GLN A 214 12.43 -9.03 -10.44
N SER A 215 12.61 -8.00 -11.27
CA SER A 215 12.44 -6.60 -10.88
C SER A 215 10.98 -6.27 -10.50
N VAL A 216 10.79 -5.08 -9.93
CA VAL A 216 9.48 -4.44 -9.83
C VAL A 216 8.85 -4.41 -11.23
N ARG A 217 7.54 -4.68 -11.34
CA ARG A 217 6.85 -4.53 -12.63
C ARG A 217 6.72 -3.06 -12.97
N LEU A 218 7.25 -2.68 -14.12
CA LEU A 218 7.05 -1.36 -14.70
C LEU A 218 5.75 -1.33 -15.52
N PRO A 219 5.13 -0.16 -15.75
CA PRO A 219 3.96 -0.03 -16.63
C PRO A 219 4.21 -0.58 -18.06
N SER A 220 5.46 -0.53 -18.52
CA SER A 220 5.93 -1.13 -19.78
C SER A 220 5.70 -2.64 -19.86
N ASP A 221 5.76 -3.36 -18.73
CA ASP A 221 5.73 -4.82 -18.70
C ASP A 221 4.32 -5.37 -18.97
N GLY A 222 3.29 -4.57 -18.65
CA GLY A 222 1.90 -4.85 -19.01
C GLY A 222 1.62 -4.68 -20.52
N SER A 223 2.38 -3.81 -21.20
CA SER A 223 2.16 -3.51 -22.62
C SER A 223 2.51 -4.69 -23.53
N GLN A 224 3.51 -5.50 -23.18
CA GLN A 224 3.94 -6.64 -24.01
C GLN A 224 2.89 -7.75 -24.12
N ARG A 225 1.91 -7.83 -23.21
CA ARG A 225 0.76 -8.74 -23.34
C ARG A 225 -0.37 -8.18 -24.23
N ARG A 226 -0.36 -6.89 -24.57
CA ARG A 226 -1.30 -6.27 -25.52
C ARG A 226 -0.66 -6.08 -26.90
N LYS A 227 -0.14 -7.15 -27.51
CA LYS A 227 0.28 -7.14 -28.93
C LYS A 227 -0.89 -6.94 -29.92
N THR A 228 -2.13 -6.91 -29.43
CA THR A 228 -3.32 -6.46 -30.17
C THR A 228 -3.83 -5.13 -29.63
N ALA A 229 -2.95 -4.13 -29.57
CA ALA A 229 -3.39 -2.74 -29.47
C ALA A 229 -4.06 -2.37 -30.80
N LEU A 230 -5.39 -2.42 -30.84
CA LEU A 230 -6.14 -1.70 -31.89
C LEU A 230 -5.69 -0.25 -31.86
N PRO A 231 -5.49 0.40 -33.03
CA PRO A 231 -4.91 1.73 -33.08
C PRO A 231 -5.79 2.69 -32.26
N ILE A 232 -5.14 3.45 -31.37
CA ILE A 232 -5.79 4.55 -30.66
C ILE A 232 -6.34 5.48 -31.74
N VAL A 233 -7.67 5.52 -31.86
CA VAL A 233 -8.35 6.44 -32.76
C VAL A 233 -8.09 7.84 -32.23
N LYS A 234 -7.11 8.52 -32.84
CA LYS A 234 -6.84 9.93 -32.59
C LYS A 234 -8.07 10.69 -33.05
N PHE A 235 -8.91 11.13 -32.12
CA PHE A 235 -10.01 12.04 -32.39
C PHE A 235 -9.41 13.37 -32.86
N HIS A 236 -9.30 13.53 -34.17
CA HIS A 236 -8.91 14.80 -34.78
C HIS A 236 -10.10 15.74 -34.70
N VAL A 237 -10.09 16.65 -33.72
CA VAL A 237 -10.95 17.83 -33.77
C VAL A 237 -10.45 18.68 -34.94
N SER A 238 -11.16 18.63 -36.06
CA SER A 238 -10.89 19.50 -37.20
C SER A 238 -11.45 20.89 -36.90
N SER A 239 -10.65 21.74 -36.26
CA SER A 239 -10.90 23.18 -36.33
C SER A 239 -10.64 23.62 -37.77
N GLN A 240 -11.70 23.98 -38.49
CA GLN A 240 -11.56 24.51 -39.84
C GLN A 240 -10.92 25.89 -39.76
N ASN A 241 -9.70 26.03 -40.24
CA ASN A 241 -9.15 27.34 -40.58
C ASN A 241 -8.41 27.27 -41.91
N THR A 242 -8.69 28.22 -42.79
CA THR A 242 -8.51 28.11 -44.24
C THR A 242 -7.20 28.72 -44.74
N GLY A 243 -6.20 27.87 -45.02
CA GLY A 243 -5.02 28.19 -45.84
C GLY A 243 -4.01 29.19 -45.24
N SER A 244 -2.76 29.27 -45.72
CA SER A 244 -2.00 28.40 -46.63
C SER A 244 -0.50 28.75 -46.50
N ARG A 245 0.41 27.82 -46.88
CA ARG A 245 1.72 28.05 -47.57
C ARG A 245 2.88 27.12 -47.12
N ARG A 246 3.06 26.05 -47.92
CA ARG A 246 4.30 25.46 -48.46
C ARG A 246 5.60 25.25 -47.64
N GLU A 247 6.10 24.00 -47.80
CA GLU A 247 7.51 23.58 -47.96
C GLU A 247 8.42 23.64 -46.70
N SER A 248 9.44 22.77 -46.51
CA SER A 248 10.13 21.81 -47.41
C SER A 248 10.67 20.55 -46.66
N GLU A 249 11.12 19.54 -47.41
CA GLU A 249 11.78 18.31 -46.92
C GLU A 249 13.30 18.48 -46.64
N ALA A 250 13.85 17.66 -45.73
CA ALA A 250 15.24 17.16 -45.66
C ALA A 250 15.42 16.37 -44.34
N SER A 251 16.22 15.31 -44.13
CA SER A 251 16.83 14.21 -44.89
C SER A 251 18.14 13.81 -44.16
N GLN A 252 18.42 12.50 -43.99
CA GLN A 252 19.72 11.92 -43.56
C GLN A 252 20.13 12.13 -42.07
N GLY A 253 20.92 11.26 -41.43
CA GLY A 253 21.62 10.04 -41.89
C GLY A 253 22.17 9.14 -40.75
N SER A 254 23.14 8.28 -41.11
CA SER A 254 23.93 7.24 -40.37
C SER A 254 24.43 7.58 -38.94
N GLU A 255 24.93 6.66 -38.09
CA GLU A 255 25.95 5.58 -38.25
C GLU A 255 25.94 4.62 -37.02
N VAL A 256 26.03 3.26 -37.12
CA VAL A 256 27.22 2.35 -36.95
C VAL A 256 28.15 2.71 -35.75
N THR A 257 28.50 1.85 -34.76
CA THR A 257 29.38 0.65 -34.80
C THR A 257 29.28 -0.33 -33.60
N ASP A 258 29.51 -1.62 -33.87
CA ASP A 258 30.19 -2.74 -33.13
C ASP A 258 30.26 -2.94 -31.57
N GLY A 259 30.40 -4.23 -31.19
CA GLY A 259 30.54 -4.76 -29.81
C GLY A 259 31.99 -4.93 -29.31
N PRO A 260 32.40 -6.00 -28.55
CA PRO A 260 31.82 -7.36 -28.45
C PRO A 260 31.69 -7.93 -27.00
N GLU A 261 31.70 -9.27 -26.87
CA GLU A 261 31.32 -10.14 -25.73
C GLU A 261 32.42 -10.38 -24.65
N GLU A 262 32.05 -10.80 -23.42
CA GLU A 262 32.34 -12.17 -22.91
C GLU A 262 31.79 -12.53 -21.49
N MET A 263 31.31 -13.77 -21.39
CA MET A 263 31.35 -14.80 -20.31
C MET A 263 31.43 -14.53 -18.77
N SER A 264 30.51 -15.23 -18.05
CA SER A 264 30.76 -16.12 -16.87
C SER A 264 31.19 -15.51 -15.51
N SER A 265 31.00 -16.10 -14.30
CA SER A 265 30.07 -17.11 -13.72
C SER A 265 30.28 -17.23 -12.19
N GLY A 266 29.27 -17.68 -11.40
CA GLY A 266 29.50 -18.09 -10.00
C GLY A 266 28.26 -18.25 -9.10
N ASP A 267 28.12 -19.41 -8.44
CA ASP A 267 27.24 -19.71 -7.30
C ASP A 267 28.17 -20.24 -6.15
N LEU A 268 27.81 -20.51 -4.88
CA LEU A 268 26.59 -21.00 -4.23
C LEU A 268 26.60 -20.56 -2.75
N GLY A 269 25.44 -20.51 -2.06
CA GLY A 269 25.45 -20.35 -0.58
C GLY A 269 24.10 -20.23 0.12
N LYS A 270 23.62 -21.33 0.72
CA LYS A 270 22.46 -21.34 1.65
C LYS A 270 22.92 -21.29 3.10
N GLY A 271 22.10 -20.68 3.97
CA GLY A 271 22.16 -20.87 5.41
C GLY A 271 20.96 -20.19 6.08
N GLY A 272 20.15 -20.94 6.83
CA GLY A 272 18.99 -20.41 7.52
C GLY A 272 18.90 -20.93 8.95
N ALA A 273 18.32 -20.13 9.84
CA ALA A 273 17.84 -20.56 11.14
C ALA A 273 16.65 -19.67 11.50
N GLY A 274 15.45 -20.28 11.59
CA GLY A 274 14.28 -19.61 12.16
C GLY A 274 14.31 -19.77 13.67
N ALA A 275 14.09 -18.68 14.40
CA ALA A 275 13.84 -18.71 15.84
C ALA A 275 12.46 -18.11 16.08
N GLU A 276 11.59 -18.85 16.76
CA GLU A 276 10.27 -18.39 17.13
C GLU A 276 10.36 -17.17 18.05
N ARG A 277 9.44 -16.22 17.85
CA ARG A 277 9.17 -15.16 18.82
C ARG A 277 7.67 -15.00 18.99
N SER A 278 7.14 -15.62 20.04
CA SER A 278 5.88 -15.20 20.64
C SER A 278 6.07 -13.82 21.25
N ALA A 279 5.90 -12.77 20.45
CA ALA A 279 5.99 -11.40 20.91
C ALA A 279 4.69 -11.00 21.62
N VAL A 280 4.79 -10.67 22.90
CA VAL A 280 3.75 -9.88 23.57
C VAL A 280 3.73 -8.51 22.91
N CYS A 281 2.67 -8.20 22.16
CA CYS A 281 2.45 -6.86 21.63
C CYS A 281 2.07 -5.92 22.78
N GLY A 282 3.07 -5.29 23.39
CA GLY A 282 2.87 -4.18 24.31
C GLY A 282 2.25 -2.99 23.56
N MET A 283 0.94 -2.81 23.71
CA MET A 283 0.23 -1.60 23.32
C MET A 283 0.22 -0.63 24.51
N ASP A 284 1.25 0.19 24.65
CA ASP A 284 1.23 1.33 25.56
C ASP A 284 0.40 2.47 24.93
N LEU A 285 -0.93 2.37 25.08
CA LEU A 285 -1.89 3.39 24.68
C LEU A 285 -1.88 4.59 25.65
N ASP A 286 -0.81 5.39 25.63
CA ASP A 286 -0.74 6.66 26.37
C ASP A 286 -1.03 7.85 25.43
N THR A 287 -2.30 7.96 24.98
CA THR A 287 -2.76 9.05 24.09
C THR A 287 -2.79 10.40 24.81
N LYS A 288 -1.66 11.11 24.82
CA LYS A 288 -1.59 12.52 25.19
C LYS A 288 -1.67 13.42 23.95
N THR A 289 -2.82 14.05 23.77
CA THR A 289 -3.11 14.98 22.67
C THR A 289 -2.16 16.18 22.66
N ALA A 290 -1.23 16.21 21.70
CA ALA A 290 -0.33 17.34 21.49
C ALA A 290 -0.87 18.31 20.43
N THR A 291 -1.51 19.39 20.87
CA THR A 291 -2.05 20.44 19.98
C THR A 291 -0.92 21.29 19.41
N VAL A 292 -0.48 21.02 18.18
CA VAL A 292 0.48 21.87 17.46
C VAL A 292 -0.25 23.08 16.87
N LYS A 293 0.05 24.28 17.38
CA LYS A 293 -0.41 25.54 16.79
C LYS A 293 0.48 25.93 15.62
N PHE A 294 -0.12 26.12 14.44
CA PHE A 294 0.55 26.81 13.33
C PHE A 294 0.35 28.32 13.45
N SER A 295 1.45 29.06 13.62
CA SER A 295 1.46 30.52 13.49
C SER A 295 1.43 30.90 12.01
N LYS A 296 0.33 31.53 11.55
CA LYS A 296 0.36 32.27 10.29
C LYS A 296 1.16 33.56 10.48
N THR A 297 2.27 33.69 9.79
CA THR A 297 2.84 35.01 9.46
C THR A 297 2.09 35.55 8.25
N SER A 298 1.15 36.46 8.49
CA SER A 298 0.55 37.29 7.46
C SER A 298 1.33 38.59 7.33
N GLU A 299 2.08 38.75 6.24
CA GLU A 299 2.54 40.05 5.78
C GLU A 299 1.35 40.77 5.14
N GLU A 300 0.69 41.64 5.92
CA GLU A 300 -0.32 42.56 5.38
C GLU A 300 0.37 43.82 4.86
N ASN A 301 0.41 43.98 3.54
CA ASN A 301 0.78 45.24 2.91
C ASN A 301 -0.31 46.28 3.18
N SER A 302 0.07 47.39 3.80
CA SER A 302 -0.82 48.52 4.02
C SER A 302 -1.07 49.28 2.72
N PHE A 303 -2.35 49.47 2.39
CA PHE A 303 -2.78 50.59 1.57
C PHE A 303 -3.99 51.22 2.23
N ALA A 304 -3.94 52.52 2.45
CA ALA A 304 -4.88 53.23 3.32
C ALA A 304 -5.79 54.16 2.54
N ASP A 305 -6.99 54.29 3.08
CA ASP A 305 -7.89 55.45 3.03
C ASP A 305 -8.69 55.73 1.74
N GLY A 306 -9.91 56.24 1.93
CA GLY A 306 -10.94 56.37 0.90
C GLY A 306 -12.36 56.29 1.46
N THR A 307 -12.78 57.37 2.11
CA THR A 307 -14.02 57.55 2.88
C THR A 307 -15.36 57.47 2.11
N GLU A 308 -16.40 57.08 2.87
CA GLU A 308 -17.78 57.62 2.91
C GLU A 308 -18.84 57.34 1.80
N ASP A 309 -19.99 56.88 2.35
CA ASP A 309 -21.40 57.23 2.08
C ASP A 309 -22.29 56.60 0.97
N ASP A 310 -23.45 56.16 1.47
CA ASP A 310 -24.82 56.16 0.91
C ASP A 310 -25.16 55.46 -0.42
N ILE A 311 -25.74 54.24 -0.32
CA ILE A 311 -27.19 53.89 -0.54
C ILE A 311 -27.42 52.38 -0.47
#